data_AF-A0AAJ5F4E7-F1
#
_entry.id   AF-A0AAJ5F4E7-F1
#
_cell.length_a   1.000
_cell.length_b   1.000
_cell.length_c   1.000
_cell.angle_alpha   90.00
_cell.angle_beta   90.00
_cell.angle_gamma   90.00
#
_symmetry.space_group_name_H-M   'P 1'
#
loop_
_entity.id
_entity.type
_entity.pdbx_description
1 polymer ?
#
loop_
_entity_poly.entity_id
_entity_poly.type
_entity_poly.pdbx_seq_one_letter_code
_entity_poly.pdbx_strand_id
1 'polypeptide(L)'
;MPKREVLGTSLVLLALTLSACGGGSAPSPNPGPNPSPNPNPNPTPGSGITARLAACPVVNNSSDPAASACLAGTYAGKTLSGADCSLTVRADGGYDYASPTLSYTFAASAQSIRIFGHNAIQGAQQVIWLIDDPMTANEPKELDFEARWGTGMTPKLEIQAMKHLAGGGSVSSTCTLNL
;
A
#
# COMPACT_ATOMS: atom_id res chain seq x y z
N MET A 1 9.55 -59.78 28.08
CA MET A 1 10.99 -60.14 27.92
C MET A 1 11.43 -59.70 26.52
N PRO A 2 12.66 -59.23 26.29
CA PRO A 2 13.57 -58.48 27.16
C PRO A 2 14.27 -57.29 26.44
N LYS A 3 14.98 -56.44 27.23
CA LYS A 3 16.36 -55.91 26.97
C LYS A 3 16.62 -55.02 25.72
N ARG A 4 17.51 -54.04 25.72
CA ARG A 4 18.49 -53.50 26.68
C ARG A 4 19.06 -52.22 26.05
N GLU A 5 19.49 -51.31 26.91
CA GLU A 5 20.44 -50.25 26.61
C GLU A 5 21.76 -50.75 26.01
N VAL A 6 22.44 -49.88 25.24
CA VAL A 6 23.90 -49.93 25.10
C VAL A 6 24.46 -48.49 25.07
N LEU A 7 25.11 -48.14 26.18
CA LEU A 7 26.16 -47.14 26.31
C LEU A 7 27.42 -47.55 25.52
N GLY A 8 28.18 -46.57 25.03
CA GLY A 8 29.60 -46.71 24.66
C GLY A 8 30.08 -45.40 24.04
N THR A 9 30.57 -44.41 24.79
CA THR A 9 31.89 -44.35 25.45
C THR A 9 33.01 -44.99 24.61
N SER A 10 33.66 -44.18 23.77
CA SER A 10 35.01 -44.45 23.27
C SER A 10 35.85 -43.18 23.38
N LEU A 11 36.62 -43.14 24.45
CA LEU A 11 37.75 -42.24 24.67
C LEU A 11 38.95 -42.84 23.93
N VAL A 12 39.57 -42.10 23.02
CA VAL A 12 40.86 -42.50 22.42
C VAL A 12 41.91 -41.46 22.80
N LEU A 13 42.92 -41.95 23.54
CA LEU A 13 44.17 -41.30 23.90
C LEU A 13 45.27 -41.67 22.89
N LEU A 14 46.44 -41.01 23.03
CA LEU A 14 47.75 -41.16 22.35
C LEU A 14 47.91 -40.36 21.05
N ALA A 15 49.06 -39.74 20.73
CA ALA A 15 50.29 -39.36 21.43
C ALA A 15 51.13 -38.49 20.47
N LEU A 16 52.12 -37.81 21.04
CA LEU A 16 53.10 -36.88 20.44
C LEU A 16 53.92 -37.43 19.26
N THR A 17 54.34 -36.55 18.32
CA THR A 17 55.73 -36.47 17.77
C THR A 17 56.03 -35.15 17.02
N LEU A 18 57.04 -34.42 17.52
CA LEU A 18 58.18 -33.73 16.89
C LEU A 18 58.13 -32.99 15.51
N SER A 19 58.50 -31.69 15.61
CA SER A 19 59.52 -30.90 14.86
C SER A 19 59.55 -30.84 13.32
N ALA A 20 59.46 -29.61 12.78
CA ALA A 20 60.33 -29.11 11.72
C ALA A 20 60.31 -27.57 11.63
N CYS A 21 61.49 -26.96 11.62
CA CYS A 21 61.76 -25.55 11.32
C CYS A 21 61.96 -25.42 9.80
N GLY A 22 61.33 -24.43 9.16
CA GLY A 22 61.56 -24.10 7.75
C GLY A 22 60.87 -22.80 7.39
N GLY A 23 61.66 -21.79 7.02
CA GLY A 23 61.23 -20.40 6.85
C GLY A 23 60.50 -20.06 5.56
N GLY A 24 60.24 -18.77 5.38
CA GLY A 24 59.75 -18.20 4.12
C GLY A 24 58.69 -17.13 4.33
N SER A 25 59.05 -15.90 4.01
CA SER A 25 58.30 -14.65 4.12
C SER A 25 56.91 -14.65 3.46
N ALA A 26 55.91 -14.05 4.11
CA ALA A 26 54.82 -13.32 3.44
C ALA A 26 54.19 -12.31 4.43
N PRO A 27 54.07 -11.01 4.07
CA PRO A 27 53.28 -10.09 4.87
C PRO A 27 51.79 -10.42 4.75
N SER A 28 51.07 -10.35 5.87
CA SER A 28 49.62 -10.47 5.95
C SER A 28 48.93 -9.51 4.97
N PRO A 29 47.97 -9.96 4.14
CA PRO A 29 47.07 -9.04 3.46
C PRO A 29 46.23 -8.35 4.53
N ASN A 30 46.26 -7.02 4.54
CA ASN A 30 45.35 -6.19 5.31
C ASN A 30 43.90 -6.55 4.90
N PRO A 31 42.97 -6.84 5.82
CA PRO A 31 41.56 -6.99 5.47
C PRO A 31 41.07 -5.66 4.88
N GLY A 32 40.68 -5.66 3.61
CA GLY A 32 40.09 -4.50 2.97
C GLY A 32 38.87 -3.99 3.75
N PRO A 33 38.55 -2.70 3.65
CA PRO A 33 37.41 -2.12 4.36
C PRO A 33 36.11 -2.83 3.96
N ASN A 34 35.38 -3.27 4.98
CA ASN A 34 34.03 -3.81 4.90
C ASN A 34 33.15 -2.91 4.00
N PRO A 35 32.52 -3.42 2.93
CA PRO A 35 31.57 -2.63 2.16
C PRO A 35 30.42 -2.25 3.10
N SER A 36 30.28 -0.96 3.35
CA SER A 36 29.13 -0.40 4.06
C SER A 36 27.85 -0.94 3.39
N PRO A 37 26.87 -1.48 4.14
CA PRO A 37 25.58 -1.80 3.59
C PRO A 37 25.00 -0.55 2.93
N ASN A 38 24.66 -0.68 1.66
CA ASN A 38 23.97 0.35 0.89
C ASN A 38 22.71 0.80 1.67
N PRO A 39 22.45 2.10 1.85
CA PRO A 39 21.24 2.56 2.52
C PRO A 39 20.03 2.02 1.77
N ASN A 40 19.17 1.29 2.49
CA ASN A 40 17.86 0.86 2.00
C ASN A 40 17.12 2.10 1.44
N PRO A 41 16.61 2.09 0.18
CA PRO A 41 15.86 3.22 -0.34
C PRO A 41 14.66 3.50 0.56
N ASN A 42 14.57 4.72 1.08
CA ASN A 42 13.39 5.18 1.78
C ASN A 42 12.19 5.05 0.82
N PRO A 43 11.12 4.31 1.17
CA PRO A 43 9.97 4.17 0.29
C PRO A 43 9.38 5.55 0.02
N THR A 44 9.31 5.94 -1.25
CA THR A 44 8.57 7.12 -1.66
C THR A 44 7.12 6.94 -1.15
N PRO A 45 6.48 7.93 -0.51
CA PRO A 45 5.14 7.74 0.10
C PRO A 45 4.09 7.13 -0.85
N GLY A 46 4.22 7.34 -2.15
CA GLY A 46 3.36 6.76 -3.17
C GLY A 46 3.55 5.25 -3.44
N SER A 47 4.73 4.68 -3.13
CA SER A 47 5.02 3.25 -3.37
C SER A 47 4.16 2.32 -2.51
N GLY A 48 3.82 2.74 -1.29
CA GLY A 48 2.92 1.98 -0.41
C GLY A 48 1.47 2.01 -0.89
N ILE A 49 1.03 3.15 -1.42
CA ILE A 49 -0.33 3.31 -1.97
C ILE A 49 -0.47 2.47 -3.24
N THR A 50 0.47 2.59 -4.18
CA THR A 50 0.43 1.81 -5.43
C THR A 50 0.51 0.31 -5.18
N ALA A 51 1.30 -0.15 -4.21
CA ALA A 51 1.33 -1.56 -3.82
C ALA A 51 -0.02 -2.04 -3.27
N ARG A 52 -0.69 -1.23 -2.41
CA ARG A 52 -2.02 -1.55 -1.89
C ARG A 52 -3.07 -1.60 -3.00
N LEU A 53 -3.09 -0.60 -3.88
CA LEU A 53 -4.05 -0.54 -4.99
C LEU A 53 -3.83 -1.66 -6.01
N ALA A 54 -2.57 -2.04 -6.27
CA ALA A 54 -2.25 -3.18 -7.15
C ALA A 54 -2.75 -4.53 -6.60
N ALA A 55 -2.96 -4.64 -5.29
CA ALA A 55 -3.51 -5.84 -4.65
C ALA A 55 -5.04 -5.92 -4.74
N CYS A 56 -5.72 -4.88 -5.25
CA CYS A 56 -7.14 -4.93 -5.51
C CYS A 56 -7.49 -5.96 -6.59
N PRO A 57 -8.68 -6.60 -6.52
CA PRO A 57 -9.10 -7.53 -7.57
C PRO A 57 -9.24 -6.79 -8.91
N VAL A 58 -8.70 -7.37 -9.99
CA VAL A 58 -8.86 -6.86 -11.36
C VAL A 58 -10.25 -7.25 -11.86
N VAL A 59 -11.19 -6.32 -11.75
CA VAL A 59 -12.57 -6.47 -12.15
C VAL A 59 -13.04 -5.21 -12.86
N ASN A 60 -14.03 -5.35 -13.73
CA ASN A 60 -14.64 -4.22 -14.40
C ASN A 60 -16.06 -4.01 -13.88
N ASN A 61 -16.36 -2.81 -13.42
CA ASN A 61 -17.72 -2.35 -13.11
C ASN A 61 -18.46 -3.20 -12.03
N SER A 62 -17.79 -3.51 -10.92
CA SER A 62 -18.38 -4.25 -9.79
C SER A 62 -19.11 -3.32 -8.82
N SER A 63 -20.29 -3.73 -8.36
CA SER A 63 -21.01 -3.08 -7.25
C SER A 63 -20.86 -3.81 -5.91
N ASP A 64 -20.16 -4.96 -5.88
CA ASP A 64 -19.89 -5.72 -4.66
C ASP A 64 -18.95 -4.91 -3.74
N PRO A 65 -19.37 -4.57 -2.49
CA PRO A 65 -18.52 -3.87 -1.54
C PRO A 65 -17.19 -4.57 -1.26
N ALA A 66 -17.13 -5.90 -1.36
CA ALA A 66 -15.88 -6.65 -1.17
C ALA A 66 -14.84 -6.34 -2.26
N ALA A 67 -15.28 -5.96 -3.47
CA ALA A 67 -14.37 -5.62 -4.57
C ALA A 67 -13.57 -4.35 -4.28
N SER A 68 -14.16 -3.37 -3.58
CA SER A 68 -13.51 -2.10 -3.23
C SER A 68 -12.91 -2.09 -1.82
N ALA A 69 -13.01 -3.17 -1.04
CA ALA A 69 -12.48 -3.23 0.33
C ALA A 69 -10.96 -3.01 0.41
N CYS A 70 -10.23 -3.35 -0.65
CA CYS A 70 -8.79 -3.08 -0.80
C CYS A 70 -8.43 -1.58 -0.78
N LEU A 71 -9.41 -0.69 -1.03
CA LEU A 71 -9.22 0.76 -0.97
C LEU A 71 -9.10 1.27 0.46
N ALA A 72 -9.43 0.46 1.47
CA ALA A 72 -9.39 0.87 2.86
C ALA A 72 -8.00 1.44 3.23
N GLY A 73 -8.01 2.56 3.94
CA GLY A 73 -6.82 3.31 4.31
C GLY A 73 -6.99 4.82 4.10
N THR A 74 -5.94 5.56 4.46
CA THR A 74 -5.91 7.01 4.35
C THR A 74 -5.08 7.44 3.15
N TYR A 75 -5.59 8.43 2.43
CA TYR A 75 -4.98 9.10 1.29
C TYR A 75 -4.87 10.58 1.65
N ALA A 76 -3.66 11.06 1.92
CA ALA A 76 -3.38 12.47 2.22
C ALA A 76 -2.76 13.14 1.01
N GLY A 77 -3.37 14.23 0.55
CA GLY A 77 -2.99 14.93 -0.68
C GLY A 77 -3.09 16.44 -0.57
N LYS A 78 -3.08 17.09 -1.73
CA LYS A 78 -3.23 18.53 -1.87
C LYS A 78 -4.41 18.88 -2.76
N THR A 79 -5.14 19.91 -2.38
CA THR A 79 -6.14 20.53 -3.25
C THR A 79 -5.46 21.29 -4.40
N LEU A 80 -6.24 21.73 -5.39
CA LEU A 80 -5.73 22.58 -6.47
C LEU A 80 -5.12 23.91 -5.96
N SER A 81 -5.57 24.40 -4.81
CA SER A 81 -5.02 25.59 -4.16
C SER A 81 -3.79 25.30 -3.28
N GLY A 82 -3.32 24.05 -3.23
CA GLY A 82 -2.17 23.61 -2.43
C GLY A 82 -2.47 23.37 -0.94
N ALA A 83 -3.73 23.42 -0.52
CA ALA A 83 -4.11 23.13 0.85
C ALA A 83 -4.15 21.62 1.11
N ASP A 84 -3.98 21.21 2.36
CA ASP A 84 -4.09 19.79 2.74
C ASP A 84 -5.51 19.27 2.55
N CYS A 85 -5.61 18.04 2.06
CA CYS A 85 -6.85 17.28 2.00
C CYS A 85 -6.59 15.82 2.30
N SER A 86 -7.63 15.12 2.77
CA SER A 86 -7.53 13.69 3.07
C SER A 86 -8.83 12.95 2.78
N LEU A 87 -8.70 11.73 2.30
CA LEU A 87 -9.75 10.73 2.26
C LEU A 87 -9.34 9.56 3.14
N THR A 88 -10.19 9.13 4.06
CA THR A 88 -10.03 7.85 4.77
C THR A 88 -11.16 6.92 4.37
N VAL A 89 -10.82 5.84 3.68
CA VAL A 89 -11.77 4.79 3.27
C VAL A 89 -11.76 3.68 4.32
N ARG A 90 -12.94 3.26 4.75
CA ARG A 90 -13.15 2.13 5.67
C ARG A 90 -13.43 0.86 4.87
N ALA A 91 -13.25 -0.30 5.51
CA ALA A 91 -13.43 -1.61 4.86
C ALA A 91 -14.87 -1.89 4.40
N ASP A 92 -15.87 -1.21 4.98
CA ASP A 92 -17.28 -1.27 4.58
C ASP A 92 -17.62 -0.36 3.36
N GLY A 93 -16.61 0.33 2.82
CA GLY A 93 -16.75 1.33 1.76
C GLY A 93 -17.31 2.66 2.24
N GLY A 94 -17.54 2.84 3.55
CA GLY A 94 -17.74 4.17 4.12
C GLY A 94 -16.45 4.98 4.03
N TYR A 95 -16.56 6.31 4.04
CA TYR A 95 -15.38 7.16 4.04
C TYR A 95 -15.56 8.46 4.82
N ASP A 96 -14.44 9.10 5.14
CA ASP A 96 -14.36 10.46 5.64
C ASP A 96 -13.54 11.28 4.66
N TYR A 97 -14.09 12.42 4.22
CA TYR A 97 -13.38 13.38 3.41
C TYR A 97 -13.16 14.68 4.19
N ALA A 98 -11.98 15.27 4.05
CA ALA A 98 -11.65 16.56 4.64
C ALA A 98 -10.77 17.39 3.71
N SER A 99 -11.18 18.64 3.50
CA SER A 99 -10.42 19.74 2.94
C SER A 99 -10.89 21.05 3.60
N PRO A 100 -10.22 22.19 3.38
CA PRO A 100 -10.66 23.47 3.96
C PRO A 100 -12.05 23.92 3.51
N THR A 101 -12.51 23.48 2.33
CA THR A 101 -13.79 23.91 1.74
C THR A 101 -14.88 22.86 1.88
N LEU A 102 -14.52 21.60 2.15
CA LEU A 102 -15.47 20.50 2.21
C LEU A 102 -15.01 19.43 3.19
N SER A 103 -15.85 19.13 4.18
CA SER A 103 -15.63 17.99 5.06
C SER A 103 -16.94 17.30 5.38
N TYR A 104 -16.97 15.98 5.23
CA TYR A 104 -18.11 15.16 5.61
C TYR A 104 -17.72 13.70 5.82
N THR A 105 -18.55 13.01 6.58
CA THR A 105 -18.53 11.55 6.72
C THR A 105 -19.66 10.95 5.90
N PHE A 106 -19.35 9.87 5.19
CA PHE A 106 -20.30 9.06 4.43
C PHE A 106 -20.38 7.66 5.03
N ALA A 107 -21.59 7.26 5.41
CA ALA A 107 -21.89 5.91 5.86
C ALA A 107 -22.50 5.12 4.70
N ALA A 108 -21.73 4.16 4.21
CA ALA A 108 -22.14 3.23 3.18
C ALA A 108 -23.44 2.51 3.54
N SER A 109 -24.46 2.57 2.68
CA SER A 109 -25.73 1.86 2.85
C SER A 109 -25.98 0.85 1.73
N ALA A 110 -27.03 0.04 1.87
CA ALA A 110 -27.50 -0.86 0.82
C ALA A 110 -28.11 -0.10 -0.38
N GLN A 111 -28.47 1.18 -0.22
CA GLN A 111 -28.98 2.04 -1.28
C GLN A 111 -27.89 2.87 -1.96
N SER A 112 -26.68 2.88 -1.42
CA SER A 112 -25.56 3.60 -2.01
C SER A 112 -25.21 2.99 -3.36
N ILE A 113 -25.07 3.84 -4.37
CA ILE A 113 -24.64 3.43 -5.71
C ILE A 113 -23.12 3.24 -5.64
N ARG A 114 -22.62 2.13 -6.17
CA ARG A 114 -21.20 1.77 -6.12
C ARG A 114 -20.75 1.22 -7.43
N ILE A 115 -19.61 1.71 -7.90
CA ILE A 115 -18.93 1.19 -9.06
C ILE A 115 -17.45 1.11 -8.74
N PHE A 116 -16.90 -0.09 -8.81
CA PHE A 116 -15.48 -0.35 -8.67
C PHE A 116 -14.93 -0.97 -9.95
N GLY A 117 -13.81 -0.44 -10.43
CA GLY A 117 -13.06 -0.97 -11.56
C GLY A 117 -11.57 -0.97 -11.25
N HIS A 118 -10.89 -2.04 -11.63
CA HIS A 118 -9.44 -2.12 -11.63
C HIS A 118 -8.99 -2.76 -12.94
N ASN A 119 -8.28 -2.00 -13.76
CA ASN A 119 -7.71 -2.42 -15.03
C ASN A 119 -6.19 -2.53 -14.89
N ALA A 120 -5.66 -3.70 -15.28
CA ALA A 120 -4.23 -3.99 -15.30
C ALA A 120 -3.82 -4.46 -16.71
N ILE A 121 -3.28 -3.56 -17.54
CA ILE A 121 -2.98 -3.84 -18.95
C ILE A 121 -1.53 -3.47 -19.23
N GLN A 122 -0.71 -4.44 -19.64
CA GLN A 122 0.69 -4.22 -20.07
C GLN A 122 1.54 -3.41 -19.08
N GLY A 123 1.30 -3.61 -17.78
CA GLY A 123 2.01 -2.89 -16.71
C GLY A 123 1.50 -1.48 -16.41
N ALA A 124 0.47 -1.00 -17.12
CA ALA A 124 -0.33 0.15 -16.72
C ALA A 124 -1.49 -0.31 -15.82
N GLN A 125 -1.76 0.48 -14.79
CA GLN A 125 -2.75 0.20 -13.76
C GLN A 125 -3.71 1.39 -13.63
N GLN A 126 -5.00 1.11 -13.60
CA GLN A 126 -6.04 2.10 -13.32
C GLN A 126 -7.05 1.53 -12.33
N VAL A 127 -7.29 2.23 -11.23
CA VAL A 127 -8.34 1.92 -10.27
C VAL A 127 -9.32 3.07 -10.24
N ILE A 128 -10.59 2.76 -10.46
CA ILE A 128 -11.71 3.70 -10.39
C ILE A 128 -12.67 3.21 -9.31
N TRP A 129 -13.11 4.12 -8.46
CA TRP A 129 -14.17 3.87 -7.52
C TRP A 129 -15.10 5.07 -7.46
N LEU A 130 -16.38 4.82 -7.70
CA LEU A 130 -17.46 5.79 -7.61
C LEU A 130 -18.38 5.31 -6.49
N ILE A 131 -18.73 6.21 -5.57
CA ILE A 131 -19.70 5.91 -4.53
C ILE A 131 -20.58 7.11 -4.20
N ASP A 132 -21.88 6.89 -4.32
CA ASP A 132 -22.88 7.95 -4.23
C ASP A 132 -24.00 7.57 -3.26
N ASP A 133 -24.53 8.58 -2.57
CA ASP A 133 -25.84 8.50 -1.95
C ASP A 133 -26.94 8.50 -3.03
N PRO A 134 -28.09 7.84 -2.78
CA PRO A 134 -29.24 8.01 -3.67
C PRO A 134 -29.67 9.49 -3.67
N MET A 135 -30.13 9.99 -4.81
CA MET A 135 -30.62 11.38 -4.94
C MET A 135 -31.79 11.73 -4.00
N THR A 136 -32.44 10.72 -3.42
CA THR A 136 -33.50 10.87 -2.41
C THR A 136 -32.96 11.16 -1.01
N ALA A 137 -31.66 11.04 -0.78
CA ALA A 137 -31.03 11.36 0.50
C ALA A 137 -31.13 12.87 0.80
N ASN A 138 -31.15 13.22 2.08
CA ASN A 138 -30.96 14.60 2.48
C ASN A 138 -29.47 14.95 2.35
N GLU A 139 -29.14 15.91 1.48
CA GLU A 139 -27.77 16.27 1.09
C GLU A 139 -26.95 15.10 0.52
N PRO A 140 -27.30 14.57 -0.68
CA PRO A 140 -26.54 13.49 -1.29
C PRO A 140 -25.05 13.80 -1.41
N LYS A 141 -24.21 12.79 -1.19
CA LYS A 141 -22.75 12.87 -1.32
C LYS A 141 -22.29 11.97 -2.45
N GLU A 142 -21.26 12.41 -3.14
CA GLU A 142 -20.62 11.69 -4.24
C GLU A 142 -19.12 11.71 -4.03
N LEU A 143 -18.47 10.61 -4.39
CA LEU A 143 -17.02 10.50 -4.35
C LEU A 143 -16.52 9.74 -5.58
N ASP A 144 -15.67 10.40 -6.34
CA ASP A 144 -14.91 9.82 -7.44
C ASP A 144 -13.46 9.65 -7.02
N PHE A 145 -12.97 8.42 -7.07
CA PHE A 145 -11.59 8.05 -6.80
C PHE A 145 -10.99 7.47 -8.08
N GLU A 146 -9.92 8.07 -8.58
CA GLU A 146 -9.18 7.56 -9.74
C GLU A 146 -7.69 7.53 -9.48
N ALA A 147 -7.11 6.34 -9.43
CA ALA A 147 -5.66 6.13 -9.37
C ALA A 147 -5.15 5.56 -10.68
N ARG A 148 -4.03 6.10 -11.17
CA ARG A 148 -3.34 5.66 -12.38
C ARG A 148 -1.85 5.60 -12.12
N TRP A 149 -1.20 4.48 -12.45
CA TRP A 149 0.25 4.33 -12.33
C TRP A 149 0.78 3.25 -13.28
N GLY A 150 2.11 3.14 -13.40
CA GLY A 150 2.77 2.13 -14.22
C GLY A 150 3.19 2.63 -15.60
N THR A 151 3.40 1.70 -16.53
CA THR A 151 4.05 1.95 -17.82
C THR A 151 3.34 3.04 -18.63
N GLY A 152 4.09 4.06 -19.07
CA GLY A 152 3.59 5.10 -19.97
C GLY A 152 2.61 6.09 -19.34
N MET A 153 2.50 6.14 -18.01
CA MET A 153 1.61 7.06 -17.30
C MET A 153 2.34 7.82 -16.20
N THR A 154 1.90 9.05 -15.94
CA THR A 154 2.30 9.79 -14.74
C THR A 154 1.53 9.23 -13.54
N PRO A 155 2.20 8.69 -12.51
CA PRO A 155 1.52 8.18 -11.32
C PRO A 155 0.74 9.29 -10.61
N LYS A 156 -0.57 9.12 -10.49
CA LYS A 156 -1.47 10.10 -9.87
C LYS A 156 -2.68 9.40 -9.26
N LEU A 157 -3.10 9.89 -8.11
CA LEU A 157 -4.43 9.66 -7.56
C LEU A 157 -5.18 10.99 -7.49
N GLU A 158 -6.39 11.01 -8.04
CA GLU A 158 -7.33 12.10 -7.94
C GLU A 158 -8.57 11.63 -7.18
N ILE A 159 -9.04 12.48 -6.26
CA ILE A 159 -10.24 12.25 -5.46
C ILE A 159 -11.12 13.48 -5.62
N GLN A 160 -12.30 13.33 -6.20
CA GLN A 160 -13.31 14.38 -6.26
C GLN A 160 -14.42 14.05 -5.27
N ALA A 161 -14.61 14.94 -4.29
CA ALA A 161 -15.70 14.81 -3.33
C ALA A 161 -16.73 15.90 -3.61
N MET A 162 -18.01 15.52 -3.63
CA MET A 162 -19.13 16.45 -3.76
C MET A 162 -20.14 16.23 -2.63
N LYS A 163 -20.75 17.34 -2.19
CA LYS A 163 -21.92 17.35 -1.32
C LYS A 163 -22.98 18.26 -1.93
N HIS A 164 -24.17 17.73 -2.16
CA HIS A 164 -25.33 18.50 -2.59
C HIS A 164 -25.99 19.18 -1.39
N LEU A 165 -26.45 20.43 -1.56
CA LEU A 165 -27.01 21.25 -0.48
C LEU A 165 -28.54 21.25 -0.51
N ALA A 166 -29.14 21.41 0.67
CA ALA A 166 -30.58 21.67 0.78
C ALA A 166 -30.95 22.98 0.05
N GLY A 167 -31.98 22.93 -0.80
CA GLY A 167 -32.41 24.07 -1.61
C GLY A 167 -31.75 24.18 -2.99
N GLY A 168 -30.90 23.22 -3.35
CA GLY A 168 -30.23 23.16 -4.64
C GLY A 168 -28.82 23.72 -4.60
N GLY A 169 -27.94 23.20 -5.47
CA GLY A 169 -26.52 23.51 -5.51
C GLY A 169 -25.65 22.43 -4.86
N SER A 170 -24.34 22.56 -5.04
CA SER A 170 -23.35 21.62 -4.50
C SER A 170 -22.07 22.33 -4.10
N VAL A 171 -21.33 21.71 -3.18
CA VAL A 171 -19.95 22.07 -2.83
C VAL A 171 -19.07 20.90 -3.21
N SER A 172 -17.99 21.18 -3.94
CA SER A 172 -17.03 20.17 -4.35
C SER A 172 -15.60 20.51 -3.93
N SER A 173 -14.76 19.48 -3.86
CA SER A 173 -13.34 19.63 -3.61
C SER A 173 -12.57 18.49 -4.29
N THR A 174 -11.49 18.84 -4.99
CA THR A 174 -10.58 17.88 -5.62
C THR A 174 -9.31 17.78 -4.81
N CYS A 175 -8.95 16.56 -4.41
CA CYS A 175 -7.71 16.21 -3.73
C CYS A 175 -6.82 15.39 -4.66
N THR A 176 -5.54 15.76 -4.76
CA THR A 176 -4.57 15.09 -5.63
C THR A 176 -3.37 14.59 -4.86
N LEU A 177 -2.88 13.41 -5.24
CA LEU A 177 -1.70 12.76 -4.68
C LEU A 177 -0.79 12.31 -5.82
N ASN A 178 0.52 12.50 -5.64
CA ASN A 178 1.52 11.86 -6.49
C ASN A 178 1.75 10.45 -5.95
N LEU A 179 1.72 9.46 -6.86
CA LEU A 179 1.86 8.04 -6.54
C LEU A 179 3.28 7.51 -6.82
#